data_AF-A0AA92M8K1-F1
#
_entry.id   AF-A0AA92M8K1-F1
#
_cell.length_a   1.000
_cell.length_b   1.000
_cell.length_c   1.000
_cell.angle_alpha   90.00
_cell.angle_beta   90.00
_cell.angle_gamma   90.00
#
_symmetry.space_group_name_H-M   'P 1'
#
loop_
_entity.id
_entity.type
_entity.pdbx_description
1 polymer ?
#
loop_
_entity_poly.entity_id
_entity_poly.type
_entity_poly.pdbx_seq_one_letter_code
_entity_poly.pdbx_strand_id
1 'polypeptide(L)'
;MFAVRGDPQPSKMVKSKATVQDVNWGGKIIKKGVRLWYVGTDTAKDLIYGRLCVEKPGAGYVHFSKDLPHEFYTQLTAKARVPQRVAGGEAYRWIKAPGARNEVLDCTVYAVFCTHMLGLHLYTGKM
;
A
#
# COMPACT_ATOMS: atom_id res chain seq x y z
N MET A 1 -2.71 -17.93 1.02
CA MET A 1 -1.67 -17.11 1.68
C MET A 1 -0.79 -16.50 0.59
N PHE A 2 -0.49 -15.19 0.66
CA PHE A 2 0.34 -14.50 -0.32
C PHE A 2 1.64 -14.03 0.34
N ALA A 3 2.79 -14.31 -0.26
CA ALA A 3 4.05 -13.70 0.14
C ALA A 3 4.14 -12.29 -0.48
N VAL A 4 4.36 -11.28 0.35
CA VAL A 4 4.35 -9.87 -0.08
C VAL A 4 5.60 -9.14 0.40
N ARG A 5 6.04 -8.16 -0.39
CA ARG A 5 7.08 -7.20 -0.01
C ARG A 5 6.70 -5.81 -0.50
N GLY A 6 6.82 -4.82 0.37
CA GLY A 6 6.62 -3.42 -0.03
C GLY A 6 7.71 -2.95 -1.00
N ASP A 7 7.28 -2.29 -2.07
CA ASP A 7 8.13 -1.52 -2.99
C ASP A 7 7.81 -0.03 -2.80
N PRO A 8 8.75 0.78 -2.28
CA PRO A 8 8.57 2.21 -2.10
C PRO A 8 8.84 3.03 -3.36
N GLN A 9 9.22 2.39 -4.48
CA GLN A 9 9.46 3.12 -5.72
C GLN A 9 8.17 3.84 -6.19
N PRO A 10 8.29 5.07 -6.69
CA PRO A 10 7.16 5.82 -7.21
C PRO A 10 6.53 5.09 -8.40
N SER A 11 5.24 5.32 -8.61
CA SER A 11 4.48 4.84 -9.77
C SER A 11 4.39 3.32 -9.94
N LYS A 12 4.68 2.54 -8.89
CA LYS A 12 4.44 1.09 -8.88
C LYS A 12 2.98 0.78 -8.61
N MET A 13 2.43 -0.18 -9.35
CA MET A 13 1.07 -0.65 -9.10
C MET A 13 0.94 -1.25 -7.70
N VAL A 14 -0.19 -0.99 -7.04
CA VAL A 14 -0.50 -1.59 -5.73
C VAL A 14 -0.36 -3.11 -5.78
N LYS A 15 -0.86 -3.74 -6.85
CA LYS A 15 -0.63 -5.15 -7.18
C LYS A 15 0.32 -5.26 -8.37
N SER A 16 1.60 -5.49 -8.11
CA SER A 16 2.60 -5.73 -9.17
C SER A 16 2.64 -7.21 -9.59
N LYS A 17 3.36 -7.54 -10.66
CA LYS A 17 3.52 -8.92 -11.13
C LYS A 17 4.29 -9.76 -10.10
N ALA A 18 3.80 -10.97 -9.83
CA ALA A 18 4.49 -11.91 -8.94
C ALA A 18 5.76 -12.49 -9.58
N THR A 19 6.79 -12.70 -8.76
CA THR A 19 8.06 -13.32 -9.16
C THR A 19 8.30 -14.60 -8.37
N VAL A 20 8.83 -15.64 -9.01
CA VAL A 20 9.18 -16.90 -8.36
C VAL A 20 10.51 -16.73 -7.64
N GLN A 21 10.58 -17.08 -6.36
CA GLN A 21 11.77 -16.86 -5.53
C GLN A 21 12.62 -18.11 -5.34
N ASP A 22 12.01 -19.30 -5.36
CA ASP A 22 12.73 -20.53 -4.99
C ASP A 22 13.65 -21.01 -6.12
N VAL A 23 14.87 -21.35 -5.74
CA VAL A 23 15.89 -21.95 -6.61
C VAL A 23 16.33 -23.28 -6.00
N ASN A 24 16.58 -24.28 -6.85
CA ASN A 24 17.16 -25.54 -6.39
C ASN A 24 18.68 -25.41 -6.21
N TRP A 25 19.33 -26.47 -5.68
CA TRP A 25 20.77 -26.48 -5.47
C TRP A 25 21.60 -26.20 -6.73
N GLY A 26 21.07 -26.54 -7.90
CA GLY A 26 21.69 -26.30 -9.21
C GLY A 26 21.35 -24.94 -9.83
N GLY A 27 20.81 -23.99 -9.05
CA GLY A 27 20.51 -22.63 -9.49
C GLY A 27 19.29 -22.49 -10.43
N LYS A 28 18.53 -23.57 -10.66
CA LYS A 28 17.33 -23.53 -11.51
C LYS A 28 16.12 -23.10 -10.70
N ILE A 29 15.31 -22.21 -11.29
CA ILE A 29 14.06 -21.72 -10.69
C ILE A 29 13.06 -22.87 -10.54
N ILE A 30 12.52 -23.03 -9.34
CA ILE A 30 11.45 -23.99 -9.06
C ILE A 30 10.11 -23.35 -9.45
N LYS A 31 9.56 -23.70 -10.61
CA LYS A 31 8.34 -23.09 -11.17
C LYS A 31 7.12 -23.10 -10.23
N LYS A 32 7.04 -24.11 -9.35
CA LYS A 32 5.97 -24.28 -8.35
C LYS A 32 6.34 -23.72 -6.96
N GLY A 33 7.48 -23.04 -6.85
CA GLY A 33 7.94 -22.43 -5.61
C GLY A 33 7.15 -21.18 -5.21
N VAL A 34 7.60 -20.55 -4.13
CA VAL A 34 6.99 -19.35 -3.56
C VAL A 34 6.95 -18.21 -4.59
N ARG A 35 5.78 -17.58 -4.69
CA ARG A 35 5.55 -16.39 -5.50
C ARG A 35 5.52 -15.17 -4.61
N LEU A 36 6.49 -14.27 -4.79
CA LEU A 36 6.56 -12.99 -4.10
C LEU A 36 5.84 -11.91 -4.91
N TRP A 37 4.93 -11.20 -4.25
CA TRP A 37 4.24 -10.05 -4.81
C TRP A 37 4.86 -8.78 -4.27
N TYR A 38 5.25 -7.87 -5.16
CA TYR A 38 5.65 -6.53 -4.78
C TYR A 38 4.41 -5.63 -4.67
N VAL A 39 4.32 -4.92 -3.56
CA VAL A 39 3.22 -4.01 -3.26
C VAL A 39 3.70 -2.58 -3.47
N GLY A 40 3.15 -1.87 -4.45
CA GLY A 40 3.46 -0.45 -4.69
C GLY A 40 2.97 0.42 -3.53
N THR A 41 3.83 0.62 -2.53
CA THR A 41 3.42 1.25 -1.27
C THR A 41 3.30 2.77 -1.37
N ASP A 42 3.92 3.42 -2.35
CA ASP A 42 3.77 4.86 -2.63
C ASP A 42 2.35 5.13 -3.15
N THR A 43 1.98 4.44 -4.24
CA THR A 43 0.64 4.52 -4.86
C THR A 43 -0.48 4.07 -3.91
N ALA A 44 -0.24 3.06 -3.07
CA ALA A 44 -1.24 2.66 -2.07
C ALA A 44 -1.50 3.77 -1.03
N LYS A 45 -0.44 4.46 -0.57
CA LYS A 45 -0.60 5.59 0.38
C LYS A 45 -1.27 6.78 -0.29
N ASP A 46 -0.91 7.09 -1.53
CA ASP A 46 -1.59 8.12 -2.31
C ASP A 46 -3.10 7.86 -2.42
N LEU A 47 -3.49 6.63 -2.72
CA LEU A 47 -4.89 6.21 -2.78
C LEU A 47 -5.58 6.36 -1.41
N ILE A 48 -4.92 5.90 -0.34
CA ILE A 48 -5.48 5.99 1.02
C ILE A 48 -5.71 7.46 1.39
N TYR A 49 -4.69 8.32 1.25
CA TYR A 49 -4.79 9.73 1.62
C TYR A 49 -5.82 10.46 0.74
N GLY A 50 -5.88 10.16 -0.55
CA GLY A 50 -6.92 10.70 -1.43
C GLY A 50 -8.33 10.32 -0.97
N ARG A 51 -8.53 9.09 -0.47
CA ARG A 51 -9.81 8.64 0.10
C ARG A 51 -10.13 9.27 1.45
N LEU A 52 -9.12 9.53 2.29
CA LEU A 52 -9.31 10.23 3.57
C LEU A 52 -9.77 11.68 3.38
N CYS A 53 -9.47 12.30 2.24
CA CYS A 53 -9.97 13.64 1.89
C CYS A 53 -11.44 13.66 1.44
N VAL A 54 -12.10 12.50 1.28
CA VAL A 54 -13.52 12.44 0.93
C VAL A 54 -14.34 12.65 2.20
N GLU A 55 -14.97 13.81 2.35
CA GLU A 55 -15.68 14.19 3.58
C GLU A 55 -17.12 13.66 3.65
N LYS A 56 -17.75 13.43 2.50
CA LYS A 56 -19.15 13.02 2.40
C LYS A 56 -19.26 11.52 2.11
N PRO A 57 -20.18 10.79 2.78
CA PRO A 57 -20.43 9.38 2.48
C PRO A 57 -20.74 9.16 1.00
N GLY A 58 -20.09 8.18 0.38
CA GLY A 58 -20.21 7.89 -1.04
C GLY A 58 -19.03 7.08 -1.57
N ALA A 59 -18.88 7.05 -2.90
CA ALA A 59 -17.79 6.33 -3.54
C ALA A 59 -16.42 6.87 -3.07
N GLY A 60 -15.57 5.97 -2.57
CA GLY A 60 -14.24 6.32 -2.07
C GLY A 60 -14.20 6.86 -0.63
N TYR A 61 -15.35 7.08 0.02
CA TYR A 61 -15.39 7.46 1.44
C TYR A 61 -14.87 6.34 2.34
N VAL A 62 -14.03 6.68 3.33
CA VAL A 62 -13.51 5.72 4.30
C VAL A 62 -14.39 5.74 5.55
N HIS A 63 -15.09 4.64 5.80
CA HIS A 63 -15.88 4.46 7.01
C HIS A 63 -15.00 3.98 8.17
N PHE A 64 -15.14 4.63 9.33
CA PHE A 64 -14.45 4.26 10.57
C PHE A 64 -15.45 3.82 11.63
N SER A 65 -15.04 2.87 12.47
CA SER A 65 -15.81 2.54 13.68
C SER A 65 -15.70 3.68 14.70
N LYS A 66 -16.77 3.93 15.44
CA LYS A 66 -16.80 4.91 16.53
C LYS A 66 -15.91 4.51 17.71
N ASP A 67 -15.57 3.23 17.81
CA ASP A 67 -14.79 2.68 18.93
C ASP A 67 -13.28 2.72 18.70
N LEU A 68 -12.81 3.26 17.57
CA LEU A 68 -11.38 3.33 17.28
C LEU A 68 -10.70 4.39 18.16
N PRO A 69 -9.59 4.05 18.83
CA PRO A 69 -8.86 5.00 19.67
C PRO A 69 -8.19 6.08 18.83
N HIS A 70 -7.92 7.24 19.45
CA HIS A 70 -7.23 8.35 18.78
C HIS A 70 -5.89 7.93 18.13
N GLU A 71 -5.13 7.05 18.80
CA GLU A 71 -3.86 6.52 18.29
C GLU A 71 -3.99 5.86 16.91
N PHE A 72 -5.14 5.24 16.61
CA PHE A 72 -5.38 4.65 15.29
C PHE A 72 -5.25 5.69 14.18
N TYR A 73 -5.85 6.86 14.36
CA TYR A 73 -5.83 7.95 13.38
C TYR A 73 -4.45 8.60 13.29
N THR A 74 -3.76 8.77 14.42
CA THR A 74 -2.37 9.25 14.43
C THR A 74 -1.45 8.29 13.66
N GLN A 75 -1.58 6.98 13.85
CA GLN A 75 -0.76 6.00 13.15
C GLN A 75 -1.15 5.85 11.67
N LEU A 76 -2.44 5.95 11.34
CA LEU A 76 -2.94 5.93 9.95
C LEU A 76 -2.37 7.11 9.15
N THR A 77 -2.18 8.25 9.80
CA THR A 77 -1.67 9.49 9.18
C THR A 77 -0.19 9.77 9.48
N ALA A 78 0.54 8.79 10.03
CA ALA A 78 1.92 8.97 10.53
C ALA A 78 3.00 9.28 9.46
N LYS A 79 2.65 9.23 8.17
CA LYS A 79 3.55 9.57 7.06
C LYS A 79 3.03 10.84 6.36
N ALA A 80 3.94 11.64 5.82
CA ALA A 80 3.59 12.79 4.99
C ALA A 80 4.29 12.67 3.63
N ARG A 81 3.64 13.17 2.58
CA ARG A 81 4.24 13.26 1.25
C ARG A 81 5.00 14.58 1.15
N VAL A 82 6.32 14.50 1.12
CA VAL A 82 7.21 15.68 1.22
C VAL A 82 8.08 15.77 -0.05
N PRO A 83 8.24 16.96 -0.65
CA PRO A 83 9.20 17.15 -1.73
C PRO A 83 10.63 16.96 -1.20
N GLN A 84 11.44 16.23 -1.94
CA GLN A 84 12.85 15.97 -1.64
C GLN A 84 13.70 16.34 -2.86
N ARG A 85 14.77 17.08 -2.63
CA ARG A 85 15.72 17.44 -3.67
C ARG A 85 16.53 16.20 -4.06
N VAL A 86 16.57 15.91 -5.35
CA VAL A 86 17.32 14.80 -5.95
C VAL A 86 18.19 15.33 -7.09
N ALA A 87 19.13 14.52 -7.58
CA ALA A 87 20.06 14.95 -8.64
C ALA A 87 19.37 15.44 -9.92
N GLY A 88 18.14 14.99 -10.19
CA GLY A 88 17.34 15.39 -11.36
C GLY A 88 16.22 16.41 -11.07
N GLY A 89 16.22 17.09 -9.91
CA GLY A 89 15.19 18.07 -9.55
C GLY A 89 14.53 17.77 -8.20
N GLU A 90 13.21 17.78 -8.16
CA GLU A 90 12.43 17.46 -6.97
C GLU A 90 11.63 16.17 -7.17
N ALA A 91 11.62 15.31 -6.14
CA ALA A 91 10.82 14.10 -6.11
C ALA A 91 10.05 14.05 -4.79
N TYR A 92 8.76 13.71 -4.87
CA TYR A 92 7.96 13.51 -3.66
C TYR A 92 8.24 12.14 -3.06
N ARG A 93 8.41 12.09 -1.74
CA ARG A 93 8.57 10.84 -0.99
C ARG A 93 7.69 10.82 0.25
N TRP A 94 7.19 9.64 0.60
CA TRP A 94 6.52 9.42 1.88
C TRP A 94 7.56 9.31 3.01
N ILE A 95 7.55 10.29 3.91
CA ILE A 95 8.44 10.36 5.06
C ILE A 95 7.62 10.11 6.33
N LYS A 96 8.12 9.26 7.22
CA LYS A 96 7.50 8.99 8.51
C LYS A 96 7.86 10.09 9.50
N ALA A 97 6.90 10.54 10.30
CA ALA A 97 7.17 11.44 11.41
C ALA A 97 8.17 10.79 12.41
N PRO A 98 9.18 11.53 12.91
CA PRO A 98 10.12 11.01 13.89
C PRO A 98 9.42 10.46 15.13
N GLY A 99 9.83 9.26 15.59
CA GLY A 99 9.23 8.61 16.76
C GLY A 99 7.81 8.06 16.58
N ALA A 100 7.15 8.32 15.44
CA ALA A 100 5.80 7.84 15.21
C ALA A 100 5.73 6.35 14.87
N ARG A 101 4.73 5.69 15.44
CA ARG A 101 4.21 4.38 15.02
C ARG A 101 3.38 4.53 13.75
N ASN A 102 3.43 3.55 12.87
CA ASN A 102 2.81 3.61 11.53
C ASN A 102 2.27 2.26 11.05
N GLU A 103 2.15 1.31 11.97
CA GLU A 103 1.70 -0.06 11.75
C GLU A 103 0.29 -0.06 11.15
N VAL A 104 -0.60 0.81 11.65
CA VAL A 104 -1.96 0.98 11.10
C VAL A 104 -1.94 1.34 9.61
N LEU A 105 -1.11 2.31 9.21
CA LEU A 105 -0.99 2.70 7.81
C LEU A 105 -0.44 1.55 6.95
N ASP A 106 0.59 0.87 7.42
CA ASP A 106 1.20 -0.23 6.67
C ASP A 106 0.24 -1.45 6.56
N CYS A 107 -0.51 -1.77 7.62
CA CYS A 107 -1.59 -2.76 7.58
C CYS A 107 -2.68 -2.35 6.58
N THR A 108 -3.06 -1.08 6.55
CA THR A 108 -4.07 -0.56 5.61
C THR A 108 -3.57 -0.67 4.16
N VAL A 109 -2.29 -0.41 3.90
CA VAL A 109 -1.67 -0.63 2.58
C VAL A 109 -1.81 -2.09 2.13
N TYR A 110 -1.55 -3.05 3.01
CA TYR A 110 -1.70 -4.47 2.68
C TYR A 110 -3.17 -4.90 2.55
N ALA A 111 -4.09 -4.30 3.31
CA ALA A 111 -5.52 -4.51 3.12
C ALA A 111 -5.95 -4.03 1.73
N VAL A 112 -5.49 -2.85 1.30
CA VAL A 112 -5.73 -2.34 -0.07
C VAL A 112 -5.15 -3.32 -1.09
N PHE A 113 -3.92 -3.82 -0.93
CA PHE A 113 -3.36 -4.86 -1.79
C PHE A 113 -4.28 -6.09 -1.91
N CYS A 114 -4.81 -6.59 -0.80
CA CYS A 114 -5.76 -7.71 -0.80
C CYS A 114 -7.02 -7.39 -1.63
N THR A 115 -7.55 -6.15 -1.57
CA THR A 115 -8.68 -5.75 -2.42
C THR A 115 -8.33 -5.79 -3.92
N HIS A 116 -7.09 -5.46 -4.30
CA HIS A 116 -6.63 -5.59 -5.69
C HIS A 116 -6.39 -7.04 -6.11
N MET A 117 -5.95 -7.90 -5.18
CA MET A 117 -5.83 -9.33 -5.42
C MET A 117 -7.18 -9.98 -5.70
N LEU A 118 -8.22 -9.59 -4.94
CA LEU A 118 -9.59 -10.07 -5.09
C LEU A 118 -10.37 -9.39 -6.23
N GLY A 119 -9.82 -8.36 -6.87
CA GLY A 119 -10.51 -7.63 -7.94
C GLY A 119 -11.63 -6.70 -7.46
N LEU A 120 -11.75 -6.44 -6.16
CA LEU A 120 -12.83 -5.63 -5.59
C LEU A 120 -12.83 -4.17 -6.09
N HIS A 121 -11.65 -3.63 -6.37
CA HIS A 121 -11.50 -2.30 -6.98
C HIS A 121 -12.14 -2.14 -8.37
N LEU A 122 -12.40 -3.26 -9.07
CA LEU A 122 -13.11 -3.26 -10.36
C LEU A 122 -14.62 -3.43 -10.17
N TYR A 123 -15.05 -3.83 -8.98
CA TYR A 123 -16.44 -4.11 -8.69
C TYR A 123 -17.21 -2.80 -8.57
N THR A 124 -17.88 -2.43 -9.64
CA THR A 124 -18.93 -1.42 -9.63
C THR A 124 -20.25 -2.16 -9.53
N GLY A 125 -21.00 -1.93 -8.45
CA GLY A 125 -22.38 -2.41 -8.38
C GLY A 125 -23.16 -1.85 -9.58
N LYS A 126 -24.17 -2.59 -10.07
CA LYS A 126 -25.16 -1.96 -10.96
C LYS A 126 -25.76 -0.80 -10.18
N MET A 127 -25.46 0.42 -10.62
CA MET A 127 -26.10 1.64 -10.13
C MET A 127 -27.57 1.64 -10.50
#